data_AF-A0A3B0T6E4-F1
#
_entry.id   AF-A0A3B0T6E4-F1
#
_cell.length_a   1.000
_cell.length_b   1.000
_cell.length_c   1.000
_cell.angle_alpha   90.00
_cell.angle_beta   90.00
_cell.angle_gamma   90.00
#
_symmetry.space_group_name_H-M   'P 1'
#
loop_
_entity.id
_entity.type
_entity.pdbx_description
1 polymer ?
#
loop_
_entity_poly.entity_id
_entity_poly.type
_entity_poly.pdbx_seq_one_letter_code
_entity_poly.pdbx_strand_id
1 'polypeptide(L)'
;MSDIRGLVISPPIIIDGTKIFIRTMALDPQQLRANLLFWDKLDFPSNNAIHIQEDQNATFLIKSGILKRTAINVQMSGDMALLYLNAHFEAFHILDKQEPGVWSL
;
A
#
# COMPACT_ATOMS: atom_id res chain seq x y z
N MET A 1 2.08 -16.86 21.43
CA MET A 1 1.27 -15.94 20.60
C MET A 1 1.96 -15.86 19.26
N SER A 2 1.25 -16.03 18.14
CA SER A 2 1.84 -15.72 16.83
C SER A 2 1.99 -14.20 16.77
N ASP A 3 3.20 -13.71 16.52
CA ASP A 3 3.43 -12.29 16.29
C ASP A 3 2.70 -11.89 15.01
N ILE A 4 1.75 -10.94 15.12
CA ILE A 4 0.98 -10.42 14.00
C ILE A 4 1.94 -9.73 13.02
N ARG A 5 1.76 -10.00 11.72
CA ARG A 5 2.62 -9.43 10.67
C ARG A 5 1.80 -8.56 9.70
N GLY A 6 2.29 -7.36 9.44
CA GLY A 6 1.70 -6.40 8.51
C GLY A 6 2.60 -6.11 7.31
N LEU A 7 2.02 -5.99 6.12
CA LEU A 7 2.74 -5.59 4.90
C LEU A 7 2.13 -4.33 4.29
N VAL A 8 2.96 -3.33 3.99
CA VAL A 8 2.58 -2.21 3.14
C VAL A 8 2.76 -2.63 1.68
N ILE A 9 1.68 -2.61 0.90
CA ILE A 9 1.66 -3.12 -0.48
C ILE A 9 1.41 -2.00 -1.50
N SER A 10 1.82 -2.25 -2.74
CA SER A 10 1.52 -1.43 -3.90
C SER A 10 0.96 -2.28 -5.05
N PRO A 11 0.12 -1.72 -5.95
CA PRO A 11 -0.21 -2.37 -7.21
C PRO A 11 1.03 -2.49 -8.11
N PRO A 12 0.96 -3.30 -9.17
CA PRO A 12 2.02 -3.40 -10.16
C PRO A 12 2.30 -2.04 -10.83
N ILE A 13 3.42 -1.42 -10.46
CA ILE A 13 3.91 -0.16 -11.04
C ILE A 13 5.21 -0.36 -11.82
N ILE A 14 5.41 0.49 -12.83
CA ILE A 14 6.69 0.66 -13.52
C ILE A 14 7.17 2.08 -13.24
N ILE A 15 8.44 2.22 -12.84
CA ILE A 15 9.10 3.51 -12.70
C ILE A 15 9.99 3.72 -13.91
N ASP A 16 9.84 4.85 -14.59
CA ASP A 16 10.68 5.29 -15.71
C ASP A 16 11.15 6.72 -15.44
N GLY A 17 12.35 6.82 -14.86
CA GLY A 17 12.85 8.08 -14.30
C GLY A 17 11.89 8.64 -13.25
N THR A 18 11.32 9.81 -13.53
CA THR A 18 10.37 10.52 -12.63
C THR A 18 8.91 10.16 -12.87
N LYS A 19 8.62 9.28 -13.85
CA LYS A 19 7.26 8.88 -14.23
C LYS A 19 6.90 7.54 -13.61
N ILE A 20 5.61 7.38 -13.31
CA ILE A 20 5.03 6.10 -12.90
C ILE A 20 4.02 5.67 -13.95
N PHE A 21 4.11 4.41 -14.36
CA PHE A 21 3.08 3.74 -15.12
C PHE A 21 2.42 2.70 -14.22
N ILE A 22 1.16 2.94 -13.88
CA ILE A 22 0.33 1.98 -13.14
C ILE A 22 -0.24 1.03 -14.17
N ARG A 23 0.22 -0.23 -14.20
CA ARG A 23 -0.24 -1.22 -15.20
C ARG A 23 -1.71 -1.55 -14.99
N THR A 24 -2.12 -1.66 -13.73
CA THR A 24 -3.49 -1.92 -13.32
C THR A 24 -3.81 -1.05 -12.12
N MET A 25 -4.93 -0.33 -12.18
CA MET A 25 -5.47 0.42 -11.03
C MET A 25 -6.09 -0.51 -9.96
N ALA A 26 -5.83 -1.81 -10.03
CA ALA A 26 -6.28 -2.83 -9.10
C ALA A 26 -5.08 -3.59 -8.56
N LEU A 27 -5.19 -4.07 -7.33
CA LEU A 27 -4.23 -5.00 -6.74
C LEU A 27 -4.26 -6.31 -7.54
N ASP A 28 -3.08 -6.84 -7.85
CA ASP A 28 -2.99 -8.13 -8.55
C ASP A 28 -3.54 -9.24 -7.64
N PRO A 29 -4.57 -10.00 -8.07
CA PRO A 29 -5.19 -11.01 -7.21
C PRO A 29 -4.23 -12.15 -6.81
N GLN A 30 -3.24 -12.45 -7.64
CA GLN A 30 -2.26 -13.50 -7.34
C GLN A 30 -1.25 -13.02 -6.30
N GLN A 31 -0.75 -11.79 -6.41
CA GLN A 31 0.09 -11.18 -5.38
C GLN A 31 -0.65 -11.04 -4.06
N LEU A 32 -1.92 -10.63 -4.11
CA LEU A 32 -2.75 -10.50 -2.91
C LEU A 32 -2.89 -11.84 -2.18
N ARG A 33 -3.21 -12.92 -2.89
CA ARG A 33 -3.28 -14.27 -2.30
C ARG A 33 -1.95 -14.72 -1.74
N ALA A 34 -0.84 -14.48 -2.45
CA ALA A 34 0.49 -14.83 -1.97
C ALA A 34 0.84 -14.08 -0.67
N ASN A 35 0.52 -12.79 -0.58
CA ASN A 35 0.74 -11.99 0.62
C ASN A 35 -0.08 -12.52 1.80
N LEU A 36 -1.34 -12.89 1.58
CA LEU A 36 -2.23 -13.43 2.62
C LEU A 36 -1.78 -14.79 3.20
N LEU A 37 -0.79 -15.47 2.60
CA LEU A 37 -0.20 -16.67 3.18
C LEU A 37 0.80 -16.37 4.31
N PHE A 38 1.36 -15.16 4.34
CA PHE A 38 2.46 -14.80 5.24
C PHE A 38 2.16 -13.60 6.14
N TRP A 39 1.16 -12.80 5.77
CA TRP A 39 0.82 -11.53 6.43
C TRP A 39 -0.62 -11.55 6.90
N ASP A 40 -0.83 -11.17 8.17
CA ASP A 40 -2.15 -11.10 8.80
C ASP A 40 -2.88 -9.79 8.46
N LYS A 41 -2.09 -8.74 8.18
CA LYS A 41 -2.58 -7.39 7.88
C LYS A 41 -1.90 -6.86 6.63
N LEU A 42 -2.65 -6.09 5.84
CA LEU A 42 -2.17 -5.40 4.66
C LEU A 42 -2.52 -3.92 4.77
N ASP A 43 -1.64 -3.05 4.29
CA ASP A 43 -1.93 -1.63 4.07
C ASP A 43 -1.68 -1.31 2.60
N PHE A 44 -2.68 -0.77 1.92
CA PHE A 44 -2.54 -0.21 0.59
C PHE A 44 -2.75 1.31 0.69
N PRO A 45 -1.67 2.09 0.83
CA PRO A 45 -1.77 3.53 1.07
C PRO A 45 -2.59 4.24 -0.01
N SER A 46 -3.30 5.28 0.40
CA SER A 46 -3.91 6.24 -0.50
C SER A 46 -3.22 7.59 -0.36
N ASN A 47 -3.16 8.37 -1.43
CA ASN A 47 -2.65 9.73 -1.37
C ASN A 47 -3.44 10.69 -2.26
N ASN A 48 -3.26 11.98 -2.04
CA ASN A 48 -3.97 13.04 -2.75
C ASN A 48 -3.47 13.32 -4.18
N ALA A 49 -2.38 12.71 -4.63
CA ALA A 49 -1.83 12.91 -5.97
C ALA A 49 -2.20 11.78 -6.95
N ILE A 50 -2.32 10.55 -6.46
CA ILE A 50 -2.61 9.36 -7.25
C ILE A 50 -3.83 8.66 -6.65
N HIS A 51 -4.95 8.77 -7.36
CA HIS A 51 -6.20 8.15 -6.95
C HIS A 51 -6.37 6.77 -7.59
N ILE A 52 -6.20 5.71 -6.79
CA ILE A 52 -6.41 4.32 -7.22
C ILE A 52 -7.66 3.78 -6.54
N GLN A 53 -8.68 3.48 -7.35
CA GLN A 53 -9.95 2.94 -6.89
C GLN A 53 -9.79 1.52 -6.34
N GLU A 54 -10.62 1.19 -5.36
CA GLU A 54 -10.70 -0.16 -4.82
C GLU A 54 -11.45 -1.07 -5.79
N ASP A 55 -10.88 -2.24 -6.07
CA ASP A 55 -11.60 -3.30 -6.76
C ASP A 55 -12.41 -4.15 -5.76
N GLN A 56 -13.15 -5.13 -6.25
CA GLN A 56 -13.97 -6.00 -5.40
C GLN A 56 -13.16 -6.73 -4.33
N ASN A 57 -11.91 -7.13 -4.64
CA ASN A 57 -11.03 -7.81 -3.70
C ASN A 57 -10.57 -6.86 -2.58
N ALA A 58 -10.10 -5.66 -2.94
CA ALA A 58 -9.70 -4.65 -1.97
C ALA A 58 -10.88 -4.25 -1.08
N THR A 59 -12.06 -4.00 -1.64
CA THR A 59 -13.27 -3.69 -0.87
C THR A 59 -13.65 -4.82 0.10
N PHE A 60 -13.55 -6.08 -0.33
CA PHE A 60 -13.82 -7.22 0.55
C PHE A 60 -12.82 -7.29 1.72
N LEU A 61 -11.53 -7.15 1.43
CA LEU A 61 -10.49 -7.22 2.46
C LEU A 61 -10.53 -6.05 3.44
N ILE A 62 -10.96 -4.87 2.98
CA ILE A 62 -11.21 -3.71 3.85
C ILE A 62 -12.37 -4.02 4.80
N LYS A 63 -13.48 -4.54 4.27
CA LYS A 63 -14.64 -4.93 5.08
C LYS A 63 -14.33 -6.05 6.07
N SER A 64 -13.40 -6.94 5.73
CA SER A 64 -12.96 -8.01 6.63
C SER A 64 -11.89 -7.58 7.64
N GLY A 65 -11.43 -6.32 7.60
CA GLY A 65 -10.40 -5.80 8.50
C GLY A 65 -8.98 -6.29 8.21
N ILE A 66 -8.74 -6.91 7.05
CA ILE A 66 -7.43 -7.44 6.66
C ILE A 66 -6.63 -6.37 5.91
N LEU A 67 -7.28 -5.60 5.04
CA LEU A 67 -6.67 -4.51 4.29
C LEU A 67 -7.10 -3.17 4.90
N LYS A 68 -6.17 -2.24 5.05
CA LYS A 68 -6.50 -0.84 5.38
C LYS A 68 -5.85 0.11 4.37
N ARG A 69 -6.29 1.37 4.40
CA ARG A 69 -5.81 2.42 3.50
C ARG A 69 -5.34 3.62 4.29
N THR A 70 -4.07 3.63 4.65
CA THR A 70 -3.47 4.79 5.31
C THR A 70 -3.47 5.98 4.34
N ALA A 71 -4.15 7.05 4.72
CA ALA A 71 -4.27 8.26 3.90
C ALA A 71 -3.05 9.15 4.13
N ILE A 72 -2.28 9.40 3.07
CA ILE A 72 -1.08 10.21 3.09
C ILE A 72 -1.29 11.48 2.29
N ASN A 73 -1.02 12.62 2.92
CA ASN A 73 -0.97 13.90 2.22
C ASN A 73 0.45 14.16 1.75
N VAL A 74 0.64 14.17 0.44
CA VAL A 74 1.91 14.51 -0.20
C VAL A 74 1.84 15.92 -0.78
N GLN A 75 2.96 16.63 -0.71
CA GLN A 75 3.13 17.88 -1.45
C GLN A 75 3.46 17.53 -2.91
N MET A 76 2.63 18.02 -3.84
CA MET A 76 2.86 17.77 -5.26
C MET A 76 4.13 18.47 -5.72
N SER A 77 5.14 17.67 -6.05
CA SER A 77 6.38 18.10 -6.71
C SER A 77 6.49 17.40 -8.08
N GLY A 78 7.38 17.88 -8.95
CA GLY A 78 7.48 17.38 -10.34
C GLY A 78 7.93 15.92 -10.49
N ASP A 79 8.34 15.24 -9.41
CA ASP A 79 8.78 13.85 -9.42
C ASP A 79 7.70 12.94 -8.82
N MET A 80 6.88 12.36 -9.70
CA MET A 80 5.78 11.48 -9.30
C MET A 80 6.28 10.16 -8.71
N ALA A 81 7.41 9.63 -9.20
CA ALA A 81 8.04 8.41 -8.69
C ALA A 81 8.45 8.58 -7.22
N LEU A 82 9.16 9.66 -6.93
CA LEU A 82 9.58 9.97 -5.56
C LEU A 82 8.39 10.24 -4.64
N LEU A 83 7.38 10.96 -5.14
CA LEU A 83 6.16 11.23 -4.37
C LEU A 83 5.44 9.94 -3.98
N TYR A 84 5.29 9.00 -4.91
CA TYR A 84 4.64 7.72 -4.63
C TYR A 84 5.44 6.86 -3.66
N LEU A 85 6.77 6.81 -3.83
CA LEU A 85 7.67 6.12 -2.92
C LEU A 85 7.57 6.68 -1.49
N ASN A 86 7.64 8.01 -1.36
CA ASN A 86 7.55 8.70 -0.08
C ASN A 86 6.20 8.45 0.60
N ALA A 87 5.10 8.35 -0.17
CA ALA A 87 3.80 8.01 0.40
C ALA A 87 3.81 6.62 1.07
N HIS A 88 4.49 5.63 0.47
CA HIS A 88 4.57 4.29 1.06
C HIS A 88 5.47 4.26 2.29
N PHE A 89 6.61 4.97 2.26
CA PHE A 89 7.49 5.10 3.43
C PHE A 89 6.79 5.81 4.59
N GLU A 90 6.05 6.88 4.32
CA GLU A 90 5.32 7.61 5.36
C GLU A 90 4.22 6.74 5.98
N ALA A 91 3.47 6.00 5.15
CA ALA A 91 2.50 5.02 5.63
C ALA A 91 3.18 3.99 6.54
N PHE A 92 4.27 3.37 6.08
CA PHE A 92 5.06 2.45 6.91
C PHE A 92 5.48 3.08 8.24
N HIS A 93 5.99 4.31 8.24
CA HIS A 93 6.47 4.97 9.45
C HIS A 93 5.35 5.26 10.46
N ILE A 94 4.18 5.67 9.96
CA ILE A 94 2.99 5.86 10.79
C ILE A 94 2.58 4.53 11.43
N LEU A 95 2.58 3.46 10.63
CA LEU A 95 2.14 2.15 11.07
C LEU A 95 3.11 1.49 12.05
N ASP A 96 4.42 1.59 11.81
CA ASP A 96 5.45 1.09 12.72
C ASP A 96 5.46 1.90 14.03
N LYS A 97 5.19 3.21 13.99
CA LYS A 97 5.02 4.00 15.21
C LYS A 97 3.80 3.56 16.04
N GLN A 98 2.72 3.13 15.39
CA GLN A 98 1.49 2.68 16.05
C GLN A 98 1.60 1.23 16.55
N GLU A 99 2.24 0.37 15.77
CA GLU A 99 2.40 -1.06 16.00
C GLU A 99 3.87 -1.47 15.75
N PRO A 100 4.80 -1.14 16.68
CA PRO A 100 6.23 -1.36 16.47
C PRO A 100 6.59 -2.80 16.17
N GLY A 101 7.34 -3.02 15.08
CA GLY A 101 7.83 -4.35 14.69
C GLY A 101 6.79 -5.25 14.01
N VAL A 102 5.56 -4.77 13.79
CA VAL A 102 4.52 -5.50 13.06
C VAL A 102 4.69 -5.35 11.55
N TRP A 103 5.06 -4.15 11.10
CA TRP A 103 4.96 -3.77 9.69
C TRP A 103 6.26 -4.01 8.92
N SER A 104 6.13 -4.26 7.62
CA SER A 104 7.22 -4.38 6.65
C SER A 104 6.86 -3.66 5.35
N LEU A 105 7.89 -3.31 4.58
CA LEU A 105 7.81 -2.64 3.27
C LEU A 105 8.42 -3.52 2.19
#